data_AF-E3H7E3-F1
#
_entry.id   AF-E3H7E3-F1
#
_cell.length_a   1.000
_cell.length_b   1.000
_cell.length_c   1.000
_cell.angle_alpha   90.00
_cell.angle_beta   90.00
_cell.angle_gamma   90.00
#
_symmetry.space_group_name_H-M   'P 1'
#
loop_
_entity.id
_entity.type
_entity.pdbx_description
1 polymer ?
#
loop_
_entity_poly.entity_id
_entity_poly.type
_entity_poly.pdbx_seq_one_letter_code
_entity_poly.pdbx_strand_id
1 'polypeptide(L)' 'MLNEIKIKTIKNGITMAELSKKLGISREYMYRKIKSGDTKILEDIKKILG' A
#
# COMPACT_ATOMS: atom_id res chain seq x y z
N MET A 1 8.34 3.55 6.34
CA MET A 1 6.98 3.18 5.87
C MET A 1 6.81 3.15 4.34
N LEU A 2 6.76 4.28 3.61
CA LEU A 2 6.43 4.25 2.17
C LEU A 2 7.43 3.44 1.33
N ASN A 3 8.73 3.59 1.61
CA ASN A 3 9.77 2.84 0.91
C ASN A 3 9.71 1.33 1.24
N GLU A 4 9.39 0.96 2.48
CA GLU A 4 9.18 -0.45 2.86
C GLU A 4 8.01 -1.07 2.09
N ILE A 5 6.89 -0.35 1.95
CA ILE A 5 5.73 -0.81 1.19
C ILE A 5 6.10 -1.01 -0.28
N LYS A 6 6.86 -0.09 -0.88
CA LYS A 6 7.37 -0.26 -2.25
C LYS A 6 8.22 -1.53 -2.39
N ILE A 7 9.14 -1.76 -1.46
CA ILE A 7 9.97 -2.99 -1.46
C ILE A 7 9.08 -4.23 -1.32
N LYS A 8 8.10 -4.21 -0.42
CA LYS A 8 7.16 -5.33 -0.25
C LYS A 8 6.31 -5.58 -1.51
N THR A 9 5.85 -4.53 -2.20
CA THR A 9 5.10 -4.71 -3.46
C THR A 9 5.95 -5.41 -4.51
N ILE A 10 7.23 -5.01 -4.66
CA ILE A 10 8.17 -5.66 -5.58
C ILE A 10 8.37 -7.13 -5.21
N LYS A 11 8.58 -7.44 -3.93
CA LYS A 11 8.74 -8.82 -3.44
C LYS A 11 7.50 -9.70 -3.70
N ASN A 12 6.31 -9.11 -3.69
CA ASN A 12 5.04 -9.79 -3.97
C ASN A 12 4.70 -9.83 -5.46
N GLY A 13 5.58 -9.31 -6.34
CA GLY A 13 5.33 -9.28 -7.78
C GLY A 13 4.15 -8.39 -8.18
N ILE A 14 3.77 -7.41 -7.35
CA ILE A 14 2.72 -6.45 -7.67
C ILE A 14 3.27 -5.03 -7.72
N THR A 15 2.61 -4.18 -8.50
CA THR A 15 2.87 -2.76 -8.58
C THR A 15 2.09 -1.99 -7.51
N MET A 16 2.51 -0.76 -7.22
CA MET A 16 1.74 0.17 -6.37
C MET A 16 0.34 0.46 -6.96
N ALA A 17 0.20 0.40 -8.29
CA ALA A 17 -1.10 0.58 -8.94
C ALA A 17 -2.04 -0.60 -8.64
N GLU A 18 -1.53 -1.84 -8.70
CA GLU A 18 -2.30 -3.02 -8.33
C GLU A 18 -2.63 -3.06 -6.85
N LEU A 19 -1.71 -2.61 -5.98
CA LEU A 19 -1.99 -2.46 -4.56
C LEU A 19 -3.19 -1.51 -4.33
N SER A 20 -3.22 -0.36 -4.99
CA SER A 20 -4.35 0.58 -4.87
C SER A 20 -5.67 0.00 -5.38
N LYS A 21 -5.63 -0.79 -6.46
CA LYS A 21 -6.80 -1.52 -6.98
C LYS A 21 -7.29 -2.56 -5.99
N LYS A 22 -6.39 -3.34 -5.37
CA LYS A 22 -6.73 -4.33 -4.34
C LYS A 22 -7.32 -3.69 -3.08
N LEU A 23 -6.91 -2.47 -2.75
CA LEU A 23 -7.47 -1.68 -1.65
C LEU A 23 -8.79 -0.97 -2.01
N GLY A 24 -9.18 -0.93 -3.28
CA GLY A 24 -10.37 -0.21 -3.74
C GLY A 24 -10.28 1.32 -3.61
N ILE A 25 -9.07 1.90 -3.66
CA ILE A 25 -8.82 3.34 -3.49
C ILE A 25 -7.93 3.91 -4.60
N SER A 26 -7.95 5.24 -4.78
CA SER A 26 -7.02 5.89 -5.71
C SER A 26 -5.57 5.84 -5.21
N ARG A 27 -4.62 5.90 -6.14
CA ARG A 27 -3.19 5.94 -5.80
C ARG A 27 -2.86 7.18 -4.98
N GLU A 28 -3.35 8.36 -5.35
CA GLU A 28 -3.07 9.59 -4.58
C GLU A 28 -3.54 9.47 -3.14
N TYR A 29 -4.75 8.92 -2.93
CA TYR A 29 -5.30 8.70 -1.59
C TYR A 29 -4.44 7.70 -0.81
N MET A 30 -4.07 6.58 -1.43
CA MET A 30 -3.18 5.58 -0.83
C MET A 30 -1.85 6.19 -0.39
N TYR A 31 -1.17 6.95 -1.27
CA TYR A 31 0.10 7.62 -0.94
C TYR A 31 -0.06 8.61 0.21
N ARG A 32 -1.14 9.41 0.21
CA ARG A 32 -1.42 10.36 1.29
C ARG A 32 -1.60 9.64 2.62
N LYS A 33 -2.35 8.54 2.64
CA LYS A 33 -2.62 7.76 3.86
C LYS A 33 -1.41 7.02 4.40
N ILE A 34 -0.58 6.47 3.50
CA ILE A 34 0.71 5.88 3.89
C ILE A 34 1.61 6.95 4.52
N LYS A 35 1.67 8.15 3.92
CA LYS A 35 2.48 9.27 4.45
C LYS A 35 1.96 9.78 5.79
N SER A 36 0.64 9.83 5.98
CA SER A 36 0.03 10.26 7.24
C SER A 36 0.06 9.20 8.34
N GLY A 37 0.52 7.98 8.06
CA GLY A 37 0.57 6.90 9.04
C GLY A 37 -0.81 6.36 9.43
N ASP A 38 -1.79 6.41 8.52
CA ASP A 38 -3.15 5.91 8.77
C ASP A 38 -3.14 4.40 9.08
N THR A 39 -3.45 4.04 10.32
CA THR A 39 -3.31 2.68 10.84
C THR A 39 -4.17 1.67 10.09
N LYS A 40 -5.40 2.05 9.73
CA LYS A 40 -6.33 1.18 8.99
C LYS A 40 -5.76 0.81 7.61
N ILE A 41 -5.30 1.81 6.86
CA ILE A 41 -4.70 1.57 5.54
C ILE A 41 -3.42 0.73 5.66
N LEU A 42 -2.59 0.97 6.68
CA LEU A 42 -1.37 0.20 6.88
C LEU A 42 -1.66 -1.27 7.24
N GLU A 43 -2.70 -1.54 8.03
CA GLU A 43 -3.15 -2.90 8.33
C GLU A 43 -3.68 -3.62 7.09
N ASP A 44 -4.50 -2.93 6.29
CA ASP A 44 -5.03 -3.50 5.05
C ASP A 44 -3.91 -3.79 4.03
N ILE A 45 -2.90 -2.91 3.94
CA ILE A 45 -1.69 -3.15 3.15
C ILE A 45 -0.93 -4.37 3.65
N LYS A 46 -0.78 -4.55 4.97
CA LYS A 46 -0.13 -5.75 5.55
C LYS A 46 -0.88 -7.03 5.19
N LYS A 47 -2.21 -7.04 5.28
CA LYS A 47 -3.03 -8.21 4.88
C LYS A 47 -2.82 -8.61 3.41
N ILE A 48 -2.58 -7.64 2.53
CA ILE A 48 -2.35 -7.89 1.10
C ILE A 48 -0.91 -8.35 0.82
N LEU A 49 0.07 -7.79 1.52
CA LEU A 49 1.49 -7.96 1.20
C LEU A 49 2.23 -8.98 2.07
N GLY A 50 1.61 -9.52 3.11
CA GLY A 50 2.29 -10.36 4.12
C GLY A 50 3.11 -9.53 5.10
#